data_AF-A0A8T3S6I2-F1
#
_entry.id   AF-A0A8T3S6I2-F1
#
_cell.length_a   1.000
_cell.length_b   1.000
_cell.length_c   1.000
_cell.angle_alpha   90.00
_cell.angle_beta   90.00
_cell.angle_gamma   90.00
#
_symmetry.space_group_name_H-M   'P 1'
#
loop_
_entity.id
_entity.type
_entity.pdbx_description
1 polymer ?
#
loop_
_entity_poly.entity_id
_entity_poly.type
_entity_poly.pdbx_seq_one_letter_code
_entity_poly.pdbx_strand_id
1 'polypeptide(L)' 'RLERVLTADPGMGVIRHADAGYERAIEVARERGVRIPMRE' A
#
# COMPACT_ATOMS: atom_id res chain seq x y z
N ARG A 1 -15.17 12.46 -5.01
CA ARG A 1 -15.24 11.83 -3.65
C ARG A 1 -14.97 10.33 -3.71
N LEU A 2 -15.64 9.58 -4.61
CA LEU A 2 -15.47 8.13 -4.77
C LEU A 2 -14.05 7.71 -5.16
N GLU A 3 -13.43 8.38 -6.14
CA GLU A 3 -12.07 8.09 -6.59
C GLU A 3 -11.06 8.01 -5.44
N ARG A 4 -11.03 9.02 -4.56
CA ARG A 4 -10.18 9.02 -3.36
C ARG A 4 -10.43 7.81 -2.45
N VAL A 5 -11.68 7.41 -2.27
CA VAL A 5 -12.03 6.25 -1.42
C VAL A 5 -11.57 4.96 -2.08
N LEU A 6 -11.80 4.81 -3.38
CA LEU A 6 -11.42 3.63 -4.17
C LEU A 6 -9.91 3.50 -4.37
N THR A 7 -9.13 4.57 -4.14
CA THR A 7 -7.66 4.50 -4.13
C THR A 7 -7.11 4.33 -2.71
N ALA A 8 -7.62 5.08 -1.73
CA ALA A 8 -7.09 5.08 -0.37
C ALA A 8 -7.40 3.79 0.39
N ASP A 9 -8.61 3.24 0.25
CA ASP A 9 -9.04 2.04 0.99
C ASP A 9 -8.23 0.79 0.57
N PRO A 10 -8.05 0.49 -0.73
CA PRO A 10 -7.12 -0.58 -1.14
C PRO A 10 -5.66 -0.27 -0.79
N GLY A 11 -5.24 0.99 -0.86
CA GLY A 11 -3.89 1.43 -0.49
C GLY A 11 -3.54 1.09 0.96
N MET A 12 -4.50 1.26 1.88
CA MET A 12 -4.35 0.86 3.29
C MET A 12 -4.11 -0.65 3.45
N GLY A 13 -4.80 -1.46 2.65
CA GLY A 13 -4.59 -2.91 2.62
C GLY A 13 -3.17 -3.27 2.22
N VAL A 14 -2.64 -2.66 1.15
CA VAL A 14 -1.26 -2.86 0.69
C VAL A 14 -0.25 -2.46 1.78
N ILE A 15 -0.45 -1.30 2.41
CA ILE A 15 0.43 -0.81 3.49
C ILE A 15 0.47 -1.81 4.65
N ARG A 16 -0.68 -2.30 5.11
CA ARG A 16 -0.77 -3.27 6.21
C ARG A 16 -0.03 -4.58 5.92
N HIS A 17 -0.18 -5.12 4.71
CA HIS A 17 0.51 -6.36 4.35
C HIS A 17 2.02 -6.14 4.19
N ALA A 18 2.44 -5.00 3.64
CA ALA A 18 3.86 -4.69 3.50
C ALA A 18 4.56 -4.45 4.86
N ASP A 19 3.84 -3.85 5.81
CA ASP A 19 4.28 -3.69 7.21
C ASP A 19 4.44 -5.04 7.91
N ALA A 20 3.52 -5.97 7.68
CA ALA A 20 3.61 -7.36 8.16
C ALA A 20 4.70 -8.21 7.46
N GLY A 21 5.44 -7.64 6.49
CA GLY A 21 6.57 -8.29 5.85
C GLY A 21 6.24 -9.15 4.63
N TYR A 22 5.00 -9.08 4.10
CA TYR A 22 4.64 -9.83 2.89
C TYR A 22 5.37 -9.25 1.67
N GLU A 23 6.28 -10.05 1.09
CA GLU A 23 7.09 -9.69 -0.08
C GLU A 23 6.24 -9.17 -1.25
N ARG A 24 5.15 -9.87 -1.55
CA ARG A 24 4.24 -9.48 -2.62
C ARG A 24 3.61 -8.11 -2.40
N ALA A 25 3.30 -7.75 -1.15
CA ALA A 25 2.71 -6.44 -0.85
C ALA A 25 3.74 -5.31 -1.00
N ILE A 26 5.01 -5.59 -0.67
CA ILE A 26 6.12 -4.65 -0.85
C ILE A 26 6.36 -4.41 -2.35
N GLU A 27 6.34 -5.46 -3.18
CA GLU A 27 6.41 -5.33 -4.64
C GLU A 27 5.27 -4.46 -5.18
N VAL A 28 4.02 -4.78 -4.81
CA VAL A 28 2.84 -4.03 -5.24
C VAL A 28 2.92 -2.56 -4.80
N ALA A 29 3.43 -2.29 -3.60
CA ALA A 29 3.62 -0.93 -3.11
C ALA A 29 4.63 -0.15 -3.98
N ARG A 30 5.75 -0.79 -4.36
CA ARG A 30 6.75 -0.19 -5.27
C ARG A 30 6.18 0.04 -6.66
N GLU A 31 5.54 -0.97 -7.25
CA GLU A 31 4.95 -0.90 -8.60
C GLU A 31 3.89 0.21 -8.72
N ARG A 32 3.09 0.40 -7.67
CA ARG A 32 1.96 1.35 -7.66
C ARG A 32 2.29 2.67 -6.97
N GLY A 33 3.51 2.88 -6.52
CA GLY A 33 3.93 4.11 -5.82
C GLY A 33 3.22 4.34 -4.49
N VAL A 34 2.80 3.28 -3.79
CA VAL A 34 2.22 3.38 -2.45
C VAL A 34 3.33 3.62 -1.43
N ARG A 35 3.28 4.77 -0.76
CA ARG A 35 4.23 5.14 0.29
C ARG A 35 4.06 4.25 1.53
N ILE A 36 5.14 3.64 2.03
CA ILE A 36 5.15 2.84 3.26
C ILE A 36 5.99 3.59 4.31
N PRO A 37 5.37 4.28 5.29
CA PRO A 37 6.08 5.17 6.22
C PRO A 37 7.17 4.48 7.06
N MET A 38 7.01 3.20 7.39
CA MET A 38 7.95 2.46 8.24
C MET A 38 9.19 1.94 7.50
N ARG A 39 9.26 2.15 6.17
CA ARG A 39 10.37 1.70 5.31
C ARG A 39 11.11 2.86 4.63
N GLU A 40 10.89 4.08 5.10
CA GLU A 40 11.65 5.28 4.72
C GLU A 40 12.81 5.54 5.68
#